data_AF-A0A7J8RN24-F1
#
_entry.id   AF-A0A7J8RN24-F1
#
_cell.length_a   1.000
_cell.length_b   1.000
_cell.length_c   1.000
_cell.angle_alpha   90.00
_cell.angle_beta   90.00
_cell.angle_gamma   90.00
#
_symmetry.space_group_name_H-M   'P 1'
#
loop_
_entity.id
_entity.type
_entity.pdbx_description
1 polymer ?
#
loop_
_entity_poly.entity_id
_entity_poly.type
_entity_poly.pdbx_seq_one_letter_code
_entity_poly.pdbx_strand_id
1 'polypeptide(L)'
;MKKNKLRVETIKKKRNSMEKYMKNDIAMLLNNGLLYHAYCRADGLLIEQNRTECYNFIMQFTECISKHVSIMQKKRECPEECKEAIPSLIYAAARFADLPELRELRALFTKKYGNSLEPYLNQEFVVKLKAEPPTKEMKLLLMYDIAQEFSIEWDPKALEQKLFKPPQMEQVSLFI
;
A
#
# COMPACT_ATOMS: atom_id res chain seq x y z
N MET A 1 -12.00 -20.35 -3.28
CA MET A 1 -11.96 -19.00 -2.68
C MET A 1 -11.74 -19.01 -1.16
N LYS A 2 -12.41 -19.87 -0.38
CA LYS A 2 -12.19 -19.98 1.09
C LYS A 2 -10.71 -20.17 1.52
N LYS A 3 -9.93 -20.97 0.78
CA LYS A 3 -8.48 -21.17 1.03
C LYS A 3 -7.66 -19.88 0.89
N ASN A 4 -7.96 -19.03 -0.10
CA ASN A 4 -7.28 -17.75 -0.29
C ASN A 4 -7.56 -16.80 0.89
N LYS A 5 -8.83 -16.70 1.31
CA LYS A 5 -9.24 -15.87 2.45
C LYS A 5 -8.46 -16.18 3.74
N LEU A 6 -8.39 -17.46 4.14
CA LEU A 6 -7.66 -17.87 5.35
C LEU A 6 -6.16 -17.54 5.30
N ARG A 7 -5.54 -17.68 4.12
CA ARG A 7 -4.12 -17.35 3.96
C ARG A 7 -3.89 -15.85 4.01
N VAL A 8 -4.71 -15.07 3.33
CA VAL A 8 -4.63 -13.61 3.38
C VAL A 8 -4.82 -13.11 4.82
N GLU A 9 -5.77 -13.66 5.57
CA GLU A 9 -5.96 -13.32 6.99
C GLU A 9 -4.72 -13.61 7.84
N THR A 10 -4.07 -14.76 7.63
CA THR A 10 -2.81 -15.10 8.33
C THR A 10 -1.68 -14.14 7.97
N ILE A 11 -1.51 -13.83 6.68
CA ILE A 11 -0.49 -12.88 6.21
C ILE A 11 -0.73 -11.51 6.82
N LYS A 12 -1.97 -11.00 6.77
CA LYS A 12 -2.33 -9.71 7.34
C LYS A 12 -2.06 -9.63 8.83
N LYS A 13 -2.33 -10.69 9.62
CA LYS A 13 -1.99 -10.69 11.06
C LYS A 13 -0.52 -10.41 11.29
N LYS A 14 0.39 -11.05 10.53
CA LYS A 14 1.83 -10.82 10.63
C LYS A 14 2.20 -9.39 10.22
N ARG A 15 1.60 -8.87 9.14
CA ARG A 15 1.86 -7.52 8.63
C ARG A 15 1.38 -6.44 9.60
N ASN A 16 0.18 -6.57 10.15
CA ASN A 16 -0.36 -5.63 11.13
C ASN A 16 0.53 -5.54 12.38
N SER A 17 1.09 -6.67 12.84
CA SER A 17 2.08 -6.65 13.93
C SER A 17 3.36 -5.90 13.57
N MET A 18 3.84 -6.05 12.34
CA MET A 18 5.02 -5.33 11.84
C MET A 18 4.75 -3.82 11.72
N GLU A 19 3.60 -3.43 11.15
CA GLU A 19 3.20 -2.03 11.03
C GLU A 19 3.07 -1.36 12.41
N LYS A 20 2.48 -2.06 13.39
CA LYS A 20 2.41 -1.57 14.77
C LYS A 20 3.81 -1.34 15.37
N TYR A 21 4.74 -2.28 15.14
CA TYR A 21 6.13 -2.13 15.59
C TYR A 21 6.80 -0.92 14.93
N MET A 22 6.70 -0.77 13.60
CA MET A 22 7.27 0.36 12.86
C MET A 22 6.66 1.70 13.31
N LYS A 23 5.35 1.74 13.56
CA LYS A 23 4.67 2.92 14.07
C LYS A 23 5.20 3.33 15.45
N ASN A 24 5.36 2.38 16.37
CA ASN A 24 5.96 2.63 17.68
C ASN A 24 7.41 3.13 17.58
N ASP A 25 8.20 2.57 16.66
CA ASP A 25 9.58 3.01 16.41
C ASP A 25 9.63 4.47 15.93
N ILE A 26 8.77 4.84 14.97
CA ILE A 26 8.65 6.23 14.51
C ILE A 26 8.24 7.16 15.67
N ALA A 27 7.24 6.77 16.47
CA ALA A 27 6.81 7.55 17.63
C ALA A 27 7.97 7.76 18.64
N MET A 28 8.75 6.71 18.91
CA MET A 28 9.93 6.81 19.77
C MET A 28 10.99 7.76 19.19
N LEU A 29 11.25 7.70 17.88
CA LEU A 29 12.20 8.61 17.23
C LEU A 29 11.72 10.07 17.28
N LEU A 30 10.42 10.32 17.09
CA LEU A 30 9.82 11.65 17.22
C LEU A 30 9.97 12.20 18.64
N ASN A 31 9.66 11.40 19.66
CA ASN A 31 9.76 11.80 21.06
C ASN A 31 11.21 12.14 21.49
N ASN A 32 12.20 11.51 20.85
CA ASN A 32 13.63 11.80 21.07
C ASN A 32 14.18 12.92 20.17
N GLY A 33 13.33 13.58 19.36
CA GLY A 33 13.76 14.64 18.44
C GLY A 33 14.59 14.17 17.25
N LEU A 34 14.65 12.85 16.99
CA LEU A 34 15.42 12.22 15.92
C LEU A 34 14.67 12.26 14.57
N LEU A 35 14.33 13.47 14.13
CA LEU A 35 13.35 13.66 13.06
C LEU A 35 13.76 13.09 11.69
N TYR A 36 15.05 13.16 11.35
CA TYR A 36 15.55 12.56 10.10
C TYR A 36 15.38 11.04 10.10
N HIS A 37 15.70 10.39 11.21
CA HIS A 37 15.53 8.95 11.34
C HIS A 37 14.05 8.56 11.28
N ALA A 38 13.18 9.31 11.95
CA ALA A 38 11.73 9.11 11.86
C ALA A 38 11.23 9.25 10.41
N TYR A 39 11.72 10.25 9.66
CA TYR A 39 11.40 10.47 8.25
C TYR A 39 11.86 9.32 7.35
N CYS A 40 13.07 8.79 7.56
CA CYS A 40 13.54 7.60 6.84
C CYS A 40 12.71 6.35 7.17
N ARG A 41 12.23 6.20 8.42
CA ARG A 41 11.38 5.07 8.82
C ARG A 41 9.94 5.18 8.31
N ALA A 42 9.43 6.40 8.13
CA ALA A 42 8.11 6.64 7.55
C ALA A 42 7.97 6.05 6.13
N ASP A 43 9.04 6.07 5.35
CA ASP A 43 9.09 5.45 4.01
C ASP A 43 8.71 3.96 4.05
N GLY A 44 9.43 3.20 4.89
CA GLY A 44 9.19 1.77 5.08
C GLY A 44 7.77 1.45 5.58
N LEU A 45 7.25 2.25 6.51
CA LEU A 45 5.88 2.06 7.01
C LEU A 45 4.84 2.30 5.91
N LEU A 46 4.98 3.33 5.08
CA LEU A 46 4.06 3.59 3.95
C LEU A 46 4.07 2.45 2.93
N ILE A 47 5.25 1.91 2.61
CA ILE A 47 5.38 0.76 1.72
C ILE A 47 4.67 -0.46 2.31
N GLU A 48 4.87 -0.73 3.61
CA GLU A 48 4.21 -1.85 4.28
C GLU A 48 2.69 -1.66 4.33
N GLN A 49 2.19 -0.46 4.62
CA GLN A 49 0.76 -0.15 4.62
C GLN A 49 0.15 -0.33 3.22
N ASN A 50 0.78 0.20 2.17
CA ASN A 50 0.32 0.01 0.79
C ASN A 50 0.24 -1.46 0.41
N ARG A 51 1.24 -2.25 0.83
CA ARG A 51 1.25 -3.69 0.59
C ARG A 51 0.13 -4.41 1.37
N THR A 52 -0.20 -3.98 2.59
CA THR A 52 -1.36 -4.48 3.36
C THR A 52 -2.68 -4.13 2.70
N GLU A 53 -2.83 -2.90 2.20
CA GLU A 53 -4.01 -2.49 1.42
C GLU A 53 -4.18 -3.31 0.14
N CYS A 54 -3.10 -3.69 -0.53
CA CYS A 54 -3.17 -4.60 -1.67
C CYS A 54 -3.80 -5.97 -1.30
N TYR A 55 -3.55 -6.50 -0.09
CA TYR A 55 -4.23 -7.71 0.37
C TYR A 55 -5.72 -7.47 0.65
N ASN A 56 -6.11 -6.26 1.08
CA ASN A 56 -7.53 -5.89 1.25
C ASN A 56 -8.25 -5.89 -0.11
N PHE A 57 -7.65 -5.28 -1.13
CA PHE A 57 -8.16 -5.32 -2.50
C PHE A 57 -8.34 -6.77 -2.99
N ILE A 58 -7.36 -7.65 -2.79
CA ILE A 58 -7.47 -9.06 -3.17
C ILE A 58 -8.65 -9.75 -2.47
N MET A 59 -8.87 -9.47 -1.18
CA MET A 59 -10.03 -10.00 -0.46
C MET A 59 -11.35 -9.48 -1.04
N GLN A 60 -11.45 -8.18 -1.32
CA GLN A 60 -12.64 -7.57 -1.91
C GLN A 60 -12.94 -8.14 -3.30
N PHE A 61 -11.92 -8.28 -4.16
CA PHE A 61 -12.07 -8.85 -5.50
C PHE A 61 -12.49 -10.33 -5.45
N THR A 62 -11.87 -11.14 -4.59
CA THR A 62 -12.25 -12.55 -4.42
C THR A 62 -13.65 -12.72 -3.83
N GLU A 63 -14.07 -11.82 -2.94
CA GLU A 63 -15.44 -11.80 -2.42
C GLU A 63 -16.45 -11.41 -3.52
N CYS A 64 -16.17 -10.37 -4.29
CA CYS A 64 -17.01 -9.95 -5.41
C CYS A 64 -17.24 -11.11 -6.37
N ILE A 65 -16.17 -11.78 -6.80
CA ILE A 65 -16.28 -12.92 -7.71
C ILE A 65 -17.04 -14.07 -7.07
N SER A 66 -16.80 -14.38 -5.78
CA SER A 66 -17.51 -15.43 -5.06
C SER A 66 -19.03 -15.28 -5.14
N LYS A 67 -19.52 -14.04 -5.02
CA LYS A 67 -20.96 -13.71 -5.08
C LYS A 67 -21.56 -13.91 -6.47
N HIS A 68 -20.74 -13.84 -7.52
CA HIS A 68 -21.19 -13.87 -8.92
C HIS A 68 -20.80 -15.14 -9.69
N VAL A 69 -20.15 -16.14 -9.04
CA VAL A 69 -19.69 -17.37 -9.70
C VAL A 69 -20.80 -18.08 -10.48
N SER A 70 -22.01 -18.20 -9.91
CA SER A 70 -23.12 -18.88 -10.57
C SER A 70 -23.58 -18.19 -11.85
N ILE A 71 -23.55 -16.85 -11.89
CA ILE A 71 -23.89 -16.07 -13.09
C ILE A 71 -22.78 -16.24 -14.12
N MET A 72 -21.53 -16.12 -13.69
CA MET A 72 -20.38 -16.34 -14.55
C MET A 72 -20.46 -17.73 -15.19
N GLN A 73 -20.75 -18.80 -14.46
CA GLN A 73 -20.82 -20.14 -15.04
C GLN A 73 -21.87 -20.27 -16.16
N LYS A 74 -22.97 -19.53 -16.10
CA LYS A 74 -24.07 -19.58 -17.07
C LYS A 74 -23.87 -18.66 -18.27
N LYS A 75 -23.15 -17.56 -18.11
CA LYS A 75 -22.96 -16.53 -19.14
C LYS A 75 -21.53 -16.52 -19.70
N ARG A 76 -21.40 -16.15 -20.97
CA ARG A 76 -20.09 -15.91 -21.60
C ARG A 76 -19.48 -14.58 -21.16
N GLU A 77 -20.32 -13.56 -21.03
CA GLU A 77 -19.93 -12.21 -20.61
C GLU A 77 -19.62 -12.14 -19.12
N CYS A 78 -18.70 -11.25 -18.75
CA CYS A 78 -18.38 -10.97 -17.36
C CYS A 78 -19.48 -10.08 -16.75
N PRO A 79 -20.00 -10.41 -15.55
CA PRO A 79 -20.84 -9.51 -14.77
C PRO A 79 -20.16 -8.15 -14.58
N GLU A 80 -20.93 -7.06 -14.68
CA GLU A 80 -20.42 -5.69 -14.55
C GLU A 80 -19.66 -5.49 -13.24
N GLU A 81 -20.20 -6.02 -12.14
CA GLU A 81 -19.65 -5.93 -10.79
C GLU A 81 -18.26 -6.56 -10.67
N CYS A 82 -17.95 -7.50 -11.56
CA CYS A 82 -16.71 -8.27 -11.54
C CYS A 82 -15.69 -7.83 -12.61
N LYS A 83 -16.05 -6.89 -13.48
CA LYS A 83 -15.16 -6.44 -14.57
C LYS A 83 -13.86 -5.85 -14.04
N GLU A 84 -13.89 -5.17 -12.89
CA GLU A 84 -12.68 -4.66 -12.24
C GLU A 84 -11.91 -5.76 -11.48
N ALA A 85 -12.64 -6.65 -10.78
CA ALA A 85 -12.05 -7.65 -9.90
C ALA A 85 -11.18 -8.68 -10.64
N ILE A 86 -11.63 -9.12 -11.81
CA ILE A 86 -10.96 -10.17 -12.59
C ILE A 86 -9.57 -9.74 -13.10
N PRO A 87 -9.41 -8.66 -13.89
CA PRO A 87 -8.11 -8.21 -14.37
C PRO A 87 -7.19 -7.85 -13.21
N SER A 88 -7.74 -7.30 -12.10
CA SER A 88 -6.97 -6.98 -10.90
C SER A 88 -6.38 -8.21 -10.21
N LEU A 89 -7.14 -9.32 -10.10
CA LEU A 89 -6.61 -10.58 -9.59
C LEU A 89 -5.63 -11.26 -10.55
N ILE A 90 -5.85 -11.16 -11.86
CA ILE A 90 -4.89 -11.62 -12.87
C ILE A 90 -3.56 -10.88 -12.70
N TYR A 91 -3.63 -9.55 -12.54
CA TYR A 91 -2.47 -8.69 -12.30
C TYR A 91 -1.75 -9.08 -11.00
N ALA A 92 -2.49 -9.32 -9.92
CA ALA A 92 -1.97 -9.74 -8.62
C ALA A 92 -1.25 -11.10 -8.66
N ALA A 93 -1.75 -12.06 -9.45
CA ALA A 93 -1.21 -13.42 -9.51
C ALA A 93 0.29 -13.50 -9.90
N ALA A 94 0.81 -12.48 -10.61
CA ALA A 94 2.23 -12.40 -10.95
C ALA A 94 3.11 -11.82 -9.84
N ARG A 95 2.52 -11.13 -8.84
CA ARG A 95 3.25 -10.33 -7.82
C ARG A 95 3.11 -10.84 -6.38
N PHE A 96 2.16 -11.75 -6.13
CA PHE A 96 1.92 -12.37 -4.83
C PHE A 96 2.29 -13.84 -4.85
N ALA A 97 3.59 -14.14 -4.69
CA ALA A 97 4.10 -15.51 -4.66
C ALA A 97 3.60 -16.31 -3.43
N ASP A 98 3.24 -15.61 -2.36
CA ASP A 98 2.64 -16.12 -1.13
C ASP A 98 1.14 -16.46 -1.27
N LEU A 99 0.53 -16.11 -2.41
CA LEU A 99 -0.85 -16.43 -2.77
C LEU A 99 -0.95 -17.31 -4.05
N PRO A 100 -0.44 -18.56 -4.04
CA PRO A 100 -0.49 -19.47 -5.19
C PRO A 100 -1.88 -19.69 -5.79
N GLU A 101 -2.99 -19.59 -5.04
CA GLU A 101 -4.35 -19.77 -5.58
C GLU A 101 -4.70 -18.72 -6.65
N LEU A 102 -4.05 -17.56 -6.62
CA LEU A 102 -4.27 -16.54 -7.64
C LEU A 102 -3.82 -17.02 -9.02
N ARG A 103 -2.87 -17.97 -9.10
CA ARG A 103 -2.40 -18.54 -10.37
C ARG A 103 -3.50 -19.37 -11.05
N GLU A 104 -4.23 -20.16 -10.26
CA GLU A 104 -5.38 -20.92 -10.76
C GLU A 104 -6.49 -19.99 -11.25
N LEU A 105 -6.81 -18.94 -10.48
CA LEU A 105 -7.79 -17.93 -10.88
C LEU A 105 -7.35 -17.21 -12.17
N ARG A 106 -6.07 -16.85 -12.29
CA ARG A 106 -5.52 -16.26 -13.50
C ARG A 106 -5.71 -17.18 -14.71
N ALA A 107 -5.36 -18.45 -14.61
CA ALA A 107 -5.52 -19.40 -15.71
C ALA A 107 -7.00 -19.53 -16.12
N LEU A 108 -7.91 -19.65 -15.15
CA LEU A 108 -9.35 -19.77 -15.39
C LEU A 108 -9.91 -18.53 -16.10
N PHE A 109 -9.62 -17.34 -15.59
CA PHE A 109 -10.18 -16.10 -16.14
C PHE A 109 -9.53 -15.69 -17.46
N THR A 110 -8.24 -15.94 -17.64
CA THR A 110 -7.58 -15.71 -18.93
C THR A 110 -8.17 -16.62 -20.00
N LYS A 111 -8.39 -17.91 -19.69
CA LYS A 111 -9.04 -18.84 -20.62
C LYS A 111 -10.45 -18.41 -20.98
N LYS A 112 -11.19 -17.83 -20.03
CA LYS A 112 -12.60 -17.50 -20.20
C LYS A 112 -12.85 -16.15 -20.88
N TYR A 113 -12.15 -15.11 -20.46
CA TYR A 113 -12.41 -13.73 -20.86
C TYR A 113 -11.30 -13.12 -21.72
N GLY A 114 -10.15 -13.80 -21.84
CA GLY A 114 -8.98 -13.27 -22.55
C GLY A 114 -8.55 -11.92 -21.99
N ASN A 115 -8.20 -10.99 -22.89
CA ASN A 115 -7.77 -9.64 -22.54
C ASN A 115 -8.90 -8.60 -22.60
N SER A 116 -10.16 -9.03 -22.82
CA SER A 116 -11.31 -8.12 -22.98
C SER A 116 -11.58 -7.23 -21.75
N LEU A 117 -11.07 -7.64 -20.59
CA LEU A 117 -11.27 -6.94 -19.32
C LEU A 117 -10.08 -6.06 -18.91
N GLU A 118 -8.98 -6.03 -19.67
CA GLU A 118 -7.78 -5.25 -19.34
C GLU A 118 -8.05 -3.75 -19.04
N PRO A 119 -8.95 -3.04 -19.77
CA PRO A 119 -9.26 -1.64 -19.48
C PRO A 119 -9.89 -1.39 -18.11
N TYR A 120 -10.45 -2.42 -17.47
CA TYR A 120 -11.13 -2.30 -16.17
C TYR A 120 -10.19 -2.55 -14.99
N LEU A 121 -8.88 -2.71 -15.22
CA LEU A 121 -7.91 -2.92 -14.15
C LEU A 121 -7.95 -1.78 -13.12
N ASN A 122 -8.07 -2.13 -11.83
CA ASN A 122 -8.08 -1.16 -10.75
C ASN A 122 -6.75 -0.41 -10.67
N GLN A 123 -6.76 0.88 -11.02
CA GLN A 123 -5.55 1.69 -11.11
C GLN A 123 -4.94 1.99 -9.75
N GLU A 124 -5.76 2.18 -8.70
CA GLU A 124 -5.27 2.41 -7.34
C GLU A 124 -4.47 1.20 -6.84
N PHE A 125 -4.99 -0.01 -7.05
CA PHE A 125 -4.32 -1.26 -6.73
C PHE A 125 -3.00 -1.40 -7.48
N VAL A 126 -2.96 -1.02 -8.76
CA VAL A 126 -1.72 -1.01 -9.56
C VAL A 126 -0.70 -0.04 -8.98
N VAL A 127 -1.11 1.19 -8.66
CA VAL A 127 -0.23 2.24 -8.11
C VAL A 127 0.32 1.82 -6.75
N LYS A 128 -0.52 1.34 -5.83
CA LYS A 128 -0.06 0.87 -4.51
C LYS A 128 0.91 -0.31 -4.57
N LEU A 129 0.80 -1.11 -5.63
CA LEU A 129 1.63 -2.28 -5.83
C LEU A 129 2.94 -1.93 -6.55
N LYS A 130 2.93 -0.90 -7.40
CA LYS A 130 4.15 -0.29 -7.92
C LYS A 130 4.88 0.32 -6.72
N ALA A 131 6.11 -0.14 -6.47
CA ALA A 131 6.95 0.34 -5.38
C ALA A 131 7.51 1.74 -5.68
N GLU A 132 6.63 2.68 -6.07
CA GLU A 132 7.02 4.07 -6.21
C GLU A 132 7.37 4.63 -4.83
N PRO A 133 8.51 5.32 -4.68
CA PRO A 133 8.90 5.91 -3.42
C PRO A 133 7.81 6.85 -2.90
N PRO A 134 7.40 6.75 -1.61
CA PRO A 134 6.45 7.68 -1.03
C PRO A 134 6.94 9.12 -1.12
N THR A 135 6.02 10.04 -1.44
CA THR A 135 6.38 11.45 -1.54
C THR A 135 6.77 12.04 -0.18
N LYS A 136 7.42 13.21 -0.20
CA LYS A 136 7.74 13.95 1.01
C LYS A 136 6.48 14.23 1.82
N GLU A 137 5.41 14.67 1.16
CA GLU A 137 4.13 15.05 1.75
C GLU A 137 3.48 13.85 2.45
N MET A 138 3.49 12.67 1.81
CA MET A 138 2.95 11.44 2.42
C MET A 138 3.70 11.06 3.70
N LYS A 139 5.03 11.17 3.69
CA LYS A 139 5.86 10.88 4.87
C LYS A 139 5.60 11.87 6.01
N LEU A 140 5.52 13.16 5.69
CA LEU A 140 5.23 14.20 6.68
C LEU A 140 3.84 14.03 7.31
N LEU A 141 2.83 13.72 6.48
CA LEU A 141 1.47 13.46 6.97
C LEU A 141 1.43 12.24 7.88
N LEU A 142 2.07 11.12 7.47
CA LEU A 142 2.14 9.92 8.33
C LEU A 142 2.81 10.22 9.67
N MET A 143 3.94 10.94 9.67
CA MET A 143 4.63 11.31 10.90
C MET A 143 3.76 12.20 11.79
N TYR A 144 2.96 13.10 11.19
CA TYR A 144 2.03 13.96 11.91
C TYR A 144 0.93 13.14 12.57
N ASP A 145 0.29 12.23 11.82
CA ASP A 145 -0.76 11.37 12.33
C ASP A 145 -0.25 10.50 13.49
N ILE A 146 0.98 9.98 13.38
CA ILE A 146 1.63 9.23 14.48
C ILE A 146 1.90 10.13 15.68
N ALA A 147 2.40 11.35 15.48
CA ALA A 147 2.61 12.28 16.60
C ALA A 147 1.29 12.56 17.34
N GLN A 148 0.19 12.79 16.62
CA GLN A 148 -1.13 12.99 17.22
C GLN A 148 -1.62 11.73 17.97
N GLU A 149 -1.52 10.55 17.37
CA GLU A 149 -1.94 9.28 17.99
C GLU A 149 -1.20 9.00 19.31
N PHE A 150 0.07 9.36 19.40
CA PHE A 150 0.91 9.16 20.58
C PHE A 150 0.98 10.38 21.50
N SER A 151 0.21 11.44 21.22
CA SER A 151 0.22 12.70 21.99
C SER A 151 1.61 13.34 22.11
N ILE A 152 2.40 13.26 21.05
CA ILE A 152 3.73 13.86 20.95
C ILE A 152 3.58 15.27 20.38
N GLU A 153 4.07 16.27 21.11
CA GLU A 153 4.12 17.65 20.63
C GLU A 153 5.21 17.77 19.55
N TRP A 154 4.79 17.79 18.29
CA TRP A 154 5.67 17.88 17.14
C TRP A 154 5.13 18.85 16.10
N ASP A 155 5.96 19.81 15.69
CA ASP A 155 5.67 20.73 14.58
C ASP A 155 6.25 20.20 13.26
N PRO A 156 5.41 19.85 12.26
CA PRO A 156 5.88 19.44 10.94
C PRO A 156 6.83 20.45 10.28
N LYS A 157 6.64 21.76 10.53
CA LYS A 157 7.51 22.81 9.99
C LYS A 157 8.92 22.74 10.56
N ALA A 158 9.10 22.26 11.79
CA ALA A 158 10.42 22.10 12.39
C ALA A 158 11.27 21.10 11.59
N LEU A 159 10.64 20.06 11.04
CA LEU A 159 11.32 19.11 10.15
C LEU A 159 11.65 19.74 8.80
N GLU A 160 10.71 20.48 8.22
CA GLU A 160 10.93 21.15 6.95
C GLU A 160 12.11 22.10 6.99
N GLN A 161 12.20 22.87 8.08
CA GLN A 161 13.29 23.79 8.31
C GLN A 161 14.63 23.10 8.58
N LYS A 162 14.64 21.94 9.25
CA LYS A 162 15.87 21.21 9.57
C LYS A 162 16.44 20.40 8.40
N LEU A 163 15.58 19.84 7.54
CA LEU A 163 16.02 18.93 6.46
C LEU A 163 16.03 19.54 5.06
N PHE A 164 15.20 20.55 4.80
CA PHE A 164 14.95 21.01 3.44
C PHE A 164 15.19 22.51 3.23
N LYS A 165 15.68 23.25 4.23
CA LYS A 165 16.22 24.59 3.99
C LYS A 165 17.56 24.49 3.26
N PRO A 166 17.80 25.27 2.19
CA PRO A 166 19.13 25.39 1.60
C PRO A 166 20.10 25.98 2.65
N PRO A 167 21.39 25.59 2.63
CA PRO A 167 22.38 26.17 3.52
C PRO A 167 22.39 27.68 3.34
N GLN A 168 22.34 28.43 4.44
CA GLN A 168 22.49 29.88 4.38
C GLN A 168 23.88 30.17 3.80
N MET A 169 23.94 30.86 2.67
CA MET A 169 25.19 31.46 2.21
C MET A 169 25.65 32.40 3.32
N GLU A 170 26.66 31.97 4.08
CA GLU A 170 27.43 32.88 4.92
C GLU A 170 27.93 33.99 4.00
N GLN A 171 27.36 35.19 4.15
CA GLN A 171 27.97 36.38 3.60
C GLN A 171 29.31 36.51 4.31
N VAL A 172 30.36 35.98 3.70
CA VAL A 172 31.72 36.36 4.01
C VAL A 172 31.79 37.84 3.66
N SER A 173 31.57 38.70 4.65
CA SER A 173 31.94 40.10 4.56
C SER A 173 33.43 40.15 4.30
N LEU A 174 33.81 40.26 3.03
CA LEU A 174 35.10 40.82 2.67
C LEU A 174 35.07 42.27 3.16
N PHE A 175 35.58 42.49 4.37
CA PHE A 175 36.07 43.79 4.74
C PHE A 175 37.32 44.07 3.90
N ILE A 176 37.26 45.23 3.26
CA ILE A 176 38.19 45.85 2.31
C ILE A 176 39.61 45.90 2.89
#